data_AF-A0A1M7NAS0-F1
#
_entry.id   AF-A0A1M7NAS0-F1
#
_cell.length_a   1.000
_cell.length_b   1.000
_cell.length_c   1.000
_cell.angle_alpha   90.00
_cell.angle_beta   90.00
_cell.angle_gamma   90.00
#
_symmetry.space_group_name_H-M   'P 1'
#
loop_
_entity.id
_entity.type
_entity.pdbx_description
1 polymer ?
#
loop_
_entity_poly.entity_id
_entity_poly.type
_entity_poly.pdbx_seq_one_letter_code
_entity_poly.pdbx_strand_id
1 'polypeptide(L)'
;MNESKIINENNSSTLSRLQNLPGLNILPSDCYGDDIDCKLEMLAFAFNDIYLRTKKELKGIFSLNEAMGISQSYCGTLISQCNKDSLLTNVKSSIYYDEIDKLFSFDGAILMDKLTRLTEFQCLTVIGMVNEFRMASNGIMVPNEVVNKIFMIE
;
A
#
# COMPACT_ATOMS: atom_id res chain seq x y z
N MET A 1 34.14 23.90 0.19
CA MET A 1 33.22 24.62 -0.73
C MET A 1 33.28 23.91 -2.07
N ASN A 2 32.27 23.28 -2.65
CA ASN A 2 30.84 23.12 -2.35
C ASN A 2 30.40 21.89 -3.18
N GLU A 3 30.35 20.70 -2.59
CA GLU A 3 29.82 19.48 -3.27
C GLU A 3 28.37 19.17 -2.86
N SER A 4 27.82 19.91 -1.91
CA SER A 4 26.50 19.68 -1.32
C SER A 4 25.32 20.29 -2.09
N LYS A 5 25.52 20.77 -3.33
CA LYS A 5 24.45 21.43 -4.11
C LYS A 5 23.93 20.67 -5.33
N ILE A 6 24.56 19.57 -5.78
CA ILE A 6 24.19 18.90 -7.04
C ILE A 6 23.22 17.71 -6.82
N ILE A 7 23.08 17.22 -5.58
CA ILE A 7 22.27 16.02 -5.29
C ILE A 7 20.76 16.33 -5.14
N ASN A 8 20.35 17.60 -5.10
CA ASN A 8 19.00 17.96 -4.65
C ASN A 8 17.99 18.35 -5.74
N GLU A 9 18.40 18.52 -7.01
CA GLU A 9 17.49 18.97 -8.07
C GLU A 9 16.90 17.83 -8.91
N ASN A 10 17.64 16.73 -9.13
CA ASN A 10 17.17 15.65 -10.01
C ASN A 10 16.14 14.72 -9.35
N ASN A 11 16.30 14.42 -8.06
CA ASN A 11 15.38 13.53 -7.32
C ASN A 11 13.97 14.12 -7.12
N SER A 12 13.86 15.45 -7.18
CA SER A 12 12.59 16.18 -7.11
C SER A 12 11.74 15.99 -8.37
N SER A 13 12.39 15.80 -9.52
CA SER A 13 11.72 15.70 -10.82
C SER A 13 11.07 14.33 -11.07
N THR A 14 11.70 13.25 -10.61
CA THR A 14 11.19 11.87 -10.79
C THR A 14 9.97 11.62 -9.90
N LEU A 15 10.04 12.03 -8.63
CA LEU A 15 8.92 11.91 -7.68
C LEU A 15 7.69 12.73 -8.09
N SER A 16 7.89 13.94 -8.62
CA SER A 16 6.79 14.80 -9.09
C SER A 16 6.12 14.29 -10.38
N ARG A 17 6.84 13.51 -11.21
CA ARG A 17 6.29 12.83 -12.40
C ARG A 17 5.45 11.60 -12.03
N LEU A 18 5.84 10.88 -10.98
CA LEU A 18 5.10 9.70 -10.49
C LEU A 18 3.74 10.06 -9.86
N GLN A 19 3.58 11.29 -9.34
CA GLN A 19 2.36 11.75 -8.67
C GLN A 19 1.19 12.06 -9.61
N ASN A 20 1.41 12.11 -10.93
CA ASN A 20 0.45 12.63 -11.91
C ASN A 20 0.00 11.63 -12.99
N LEU A 21 0.19 10.32 -12.81
CA LEU A 21 -0.06 9.35 -13.89
C LEU A 21 -1.48 8.75 -13.84
N PRO A 22 -2.39 9.15 -14.77
CA PRO A 22 -3.65 8.45 -14.97
C PRO A 22 -3.39 7.09 -15.62
N GLY A 23 -4.26 6.13 -15.31
CA GLY A 23 -4.11 4.73 -15.69
C GLY A 23 -3.97 4.48 -17.20
N LEU A 24 -3.08 3.51 -17.48
CA LEU A 24 -2.86 2.76 -18.71
C LEU A 24 -2.29 3.48 -19.94
N ASN A 25 -1.31 2.77 -20.53
CA ASN A 25 -0.73 2.90 -21.86
C ASN A 25 0.35 3.97 -22.02
N ILE A 26 1.59 3.58 -21.71
CA ILE A 26 2.70 3.40 -22.66
C ILE A 26 3.90 3.03 -21.78
N LEU A 27 4.44 1.80 -21.89
CA LEU A 27 5.81 1.57 -21.42
C LEU A 27 6.68 2.55 -22.21
N PRO A 28 7.54 3.37 -21.57
CA PRO A 28 8.36 4.33 -22.30
C PRO A 28 9.11 3.61 -23.43
N SER A 29 8.63 3.82 -24.66
CA SER A 29 9.09 3.17 -25.90
C SER A 29 10.53 3.57 -26.23
N ASP A 30 10.98 4.66 -25.63
CA ASP A 30 12.21 5.35 -26.00
C ASP A 30 13.36 5.06 -25.01
N CYS A 31 13.21 4.06 -24.13
CA CYS A 31 14.31 3.57 -23.27
C CYS A 31 15.36 2.81 -24.11
N TYR A 32 16.23 3.55 -24.80
CA TYR A 32 17.41 3.01 -25.47
C TYR A 32 18.65 3.23 -24.60
N GLY A 33 19.14 2.17 -23.93
CA GLY A 33 20.44 2.15 -23.25
C GLY A 33 20.42 1.68 -21.80
N ASP A 34 21.60 1.63 -21.17
CA ASP A 34 21.81 1.27 -19.76
C ASP A 34 21.39 2.37 -18.76
N ASP A 35 20.42 3.20 -19.14
CA ASP A 35 19.90 4.24 -18.26
C ASP A 35 19.11 3.61 -17.11
N ILE A 36 19.71 3.68 -15.92
CA ILE A 36 19.14 3.12 -14.70
C ILE A 36 17.83 3.81 -14.32
N ASP A 37 17.69 5.10 -14.62
CA ASP A 37 16.48 5.85 -14.30
C ASP A 37 15.31 5.39 -15.18
N CYS A 38 15.56 5.14 -16.47
CA CYS A 38 14.56 4.57 -17.39
C CYS A 38 14.12 3.16 -16.94
N LYS A 39 15.07 2.31 -16.51
CA LYS A 39 14.77 0.97 -15.98
C LYS A 39 13.95 1.03 -14.69
N LEU A 40 14.25 1.98 -13.81
CA LEU A 40 13.49 2.21 -12.57
C LEU A 40 12.07 2.72 -12.86
N GLU A 41 11.89 3.62 -13.82
CA GLU A 41 10.57 4.09 -14.24
C GLU A 41 9.73 2.95 -14.81
N MET A 42 10.28 2.15 -15.74
CA MET A 42 9.58 0.99 -16.30
C MET A 42 9.16 -0.02 -15.22
N LEU A 43 10.05 -0.27 -14.26
CA LEU A 43 9.77 -1.16 -13.14
C LEU A 43 8.65 -0.61 -12.25
N ALA A 44 8.69 0.69 -11.94
CA ALA A 44 7.63 1.37 -11.18
C ALA A 44 6.27 1.29 -11.90
N PHE A 45 6.24 1.49 -13.22
CA PHE A 45 5.03 1.32 -14.03
C PHE A 45 4.48 -0.10 -13.97
N ALA A 46 5.35 -1.10 -14.16
CA ALA A 46 4.95 -2.51 -14.11
C ALA A 46 4.41 -2.88 -12.73
N PHE A 47 5.09 -2.47 -11.66
CA PHE A 47 4.61 -2.72 -10.29
C PHE A 47 3.29 -2.01 -10.01
N ASN A 48 3.09 -0.78 -10.47
CA ASN A 48 1.83 -0.08 -10.27
C ASN A 48 0.66 -0.77 -11.01
N ASP A 49 0.88 -1.25 -12.24
CA ASP A 49 -0.16 -2.01 -12.97
C ASP A 49 -0.50 -3.33 -12.26
N ILE A 50 0.52 -4.07 -11.82
CA ILE A 50 0.33 -5.31 -11.05
C ILE A 50 -0.41 -5.02 -9.73
N TYR A 51 -0.02 -3.96 -9.03
CA TYR A 51 -0.67 -3.52 -7.80
C TYR A 51 -2.15 -3.21 -8.02
N LEU A 52 -2.48 -2.38 -9.02
CA LEU A 52 -3.86 -2.03 -9.34
C LEU A 52 -4.71 -3.23 -9.77
N ARG A 53 -4.12 -4.19 -10.50
CA ARG A 53 -4.80 -5.45 -10.86
C ARG A 53 -5.06 -6.32 -9.63
N THR A 54 -4.03 -6.54 -8.80
CA THR A 54 -4.15 -7.33 -7.57
C THR A 54 -5.15 -6.70 -6.60
N LYS A 55 -5.20 -5.37 -6.53
CA LYS A 55 -6.19 -4.62 -5.74
C LYS A 55 -7.62 -4.90 -6.19
N LYS A 56 -7.85 -5.11 -7.50
CA LYS A 56 -9.16 -5.54 -8.02
C LYS A 56 -9.49 -6.99 -7.67
N GLU A 57 -8.51 -7.88 -7.60
CA GLU A 57 -8.72 -9.27 -7.14
C GLU A 57 -9.14 -9.31 -5.66
N LEU A 58 -8.68 -8.35 -4.86
CA LEU A 58 -9.02 -8.21 -3.44
C LEU A 58 -10.36 -7.51 -3.19
N LYS A 59 -11.06 -7.07 -4.24
CA LYS A 59 -12.34 -6.38 -4.13
C LYS A 59 -13.35 -7.21 -3.34
N GLY A 60 -13.97 -6.60 -2.32
CA GLY A 60 -14.99 -7.24 -1.48
C GLY A 60 -14.48 -8.33 -0.54
N ILE A 61 -13.17 -8.58 -0.46
CA ILE A 61 -12.60 -9.56 0.49
C ILE A 61 -12.74 -9.06 1.94
N PHE A 62 -12.55 -7.75 2.14
CA PHE A 62 -12.62 -7.10 3.44
C PHE A 62 -13.88 -6.23 3.55
N SER A 63 -14.50 -6.26 4.71
CA SER A 63 -15.46 -5.25 5.14
C SER A 63 -14.75 -3.95 5.55
N LEU A 64 -15.52 -2.87 5.67
CA LEU A 64 -15.01 -1.58 6.15
C LEU A 64 -14.34 -1.70 7.53
N ASN A 65 -14.96 -2.42 8.46
CA ASN A 65 -14.44 -2.59 9.81
C ASN A 65 -13.12 -3.39 9.83
N GLU A 66 -13.02 -4.44 9.02
CA GLU A 66 -11.79 -5.20 8.85
C GLU A 66 -10.69 -4.34 8.22
N ALA A 67 -11.01 -3.54 7.19
CA ALA A 67 -10.06 -2.63 6.56
C ALA A 67 -9.53 -1.55 7.52
N MET A 68 -10.41 -0.99 8.35
CA MET A 68 -10.03 -0.08 9.44
C MET A 68 -9.12 -0.78 10.46
N GLY A 69 -9.46 -2.00 10.88
CA GLY A 69 -8.65 -2.81 11.80
C GLY A 69 -7.26 -3.13 11.24
N ILE A 70 -7.18 -3.59 9.99
CA ILE A 70 -5.90 -3.82 9.29
C ILE A 70 -5.09 -2.53 9.28
N SER A 71 -5.69 -1.40 8.90
CA SER A 71 -4.99 -0.12 8.84
C SER A 71 -4.48 0.33 10.21
N GLN A 72 -5.29 0.15 11.25
CA GLN A 72 -4.94 0.48 12.63
C GLN A 72 -3.79 -0.39 13.18
N SER A 73 -3.65 -1.64 12.72
CA SER A 73 -2.54 -2.51 13.14
C SER A 73 -1.15 -2.00 12.74
N TYR A 74 -1.09 -1.01 11.85
CA TYR A 74 0.14 -0.32 11.45
C TYR A 74 0.27 1.08 12.04
N CYS A 75 -0.64 1.49 12.93
CA CYS A 75 -0.52 2.75 13.66
C CYS A 75 0.65 2.66 14.64
N GLY A 76 1.59 3.60 14.57
CA GLY A 76 2.82 3.56 15.38
C GLY A 76 3.89 2.59 14.89
N THR A 77 3.61 1.77 13.88
CA THR A 77 4.56 0.81 13.30
C THR A 77 5.17 1.36 12.00
N LEU A 78 6.50 1.25 11.87
CA LEU A 78 7.19 1.51 10.61
C LEU A 78 6.91 0.36 9.64
N ILE A 79 6.40 0.69 8.45
CA ILE A 79 6.29 -0.28 7.35
C ILE A 79 7.70 -0.49 6.79
N SER A 80 8.47 -1.37 7.44
CA SER A 80 9.86 -1.70 7.05
C SER A 80 9.96 -3.02 6.29
N GLN A 81 9.00 -3.93 6.51
CA GLN A 81 8.93 -5.22 5.84
C GLN A 81 7.55 -5.41 5.20
N CYS A 82 7.55 -5.52 3.87
CA CYS A 82 6.36 -5.67 3.06
C CYS A 82 6.21 -7.13 2.59
N ASN A 83 6.04 -8.05 3.55
CA ASN A 83 5.83 -9.47 3.29
C ASN A 83 4.63 -9.99 4.07
N LYS A 84 4.18 -11.20 3.74
CA LYS A 84 3.01 -11.83 4.35
C LYS A 84 3.17 -12.04 5.86
N ASP A 85 4.33 -12.52 6.30
CA ASP A 85 4.58 -12.78 7.72
C ASP A 85 4.48 -11.50 8.57
N SER A 86 4.98 -10.38 8.06
CA SER A 86 4.88 -9.05 8.67
C SER A 86 3.41 -8.62 8.80
N LEU A 87 2.61 -8.79 7.73
CA LEU A 87 1.17 -8.50 7.76
C LEU A 87 0.43 -9.34 8.79
N LEU A 88 0.63 -10.66 8.76
CA LEU A 88 -0.02 -11.57 9.68
C LEU A 88 0.38 -11.29 11.12
N THR A 89 1.67 -11.02 11.36
CA THR A 89 2.20 -10.74 12.71
C THR A 89 1.63 -9.45 13.27
N ASN A 90 1.58 -8.37 12.48
CA ASN A 90 1.06 -7.09 12.93
C ASN A 90 -0.44 -7.16 13.24
N VAL A 91 -1.24 -7.69 12.30
CA VAL A 91 -2.69 -7.81 12.51
C VAL A 91 -2.99 -8.73 13.70
N LYS A 92 -2.31 -9.88 13.81
CA LYS A 92 -2.48 -10.80 14.93
C LYS A 92 -2.11 -10.16 16.27
N SER A 93 -1.01 -9.42 16.31
CA SER A 93 -0.56 -8.74 17.52
C SER A 93 -1.55 -7.67 17.95
N SER A 94 -2.07 -6.87 17.02
CA SER A 94 -3.07 -5.86 17.35
C SER A 94 -4.42 -6.46 17.75
N ILE A 95 -4.83 -7.60 17.20
CA ILE A 95 -6.01 -8.32 17.71
C ILE A 95 -5.78 -8.76 19.16
N TYR A 96 -4.60 -9.30 19.46
CA TYR A 96 -4.31 -9.87 20.78
C TYR A 96 -4.05 -8.82 21.86
N TYR A 97 -3.28 -7.78 21.56
CA TYR A 97 -2.83 -6.78 22.53
C TYR A 97 -3.70 -5.51 22.55
N ASP A 98 -4.20 -5.08 21.38
CA ASP A 98 -4.95 -3.83 21.24
C ASP A 98 -6.46 -4.05 21.10
N GLU A 99 -6.90 -5.31 20.99
CA GLU A 99 -8.31 -5.72 20.81
C GLU A 99 -9.00 -4.98 19.64
N ILE A 100 -8.28 -4.79 18.52
CA ILE A 100 -8.80 -4.05 17.35
C ILE A 100 -10.07 -4.67 16.76
N ASP A 101 -10.26 -5.97 16.92
CA ASP A 101 -11.46 -6.71 16.52
C ASP A 101 -12.69 -6.25 17.30
N LYS A 102 -12.54 -5.99 18.61
CA LYS A 102 -13.59 -5.38 19.43
C LYS A 102 -13.78 -3.90 19.10
N LEU A 103 -12.70 -3.15 18.96
CA LEU A 103 -12.73 -1.71 18.69
C LEU A 103 -13.51 -1.39 17.41
N PHE A 104 -13.27 -2.17 16.34
CA PHE A 104 -13.94 -1.98 15.06
C PHE A 104 -15.11 -2.95 14.83
N SER A 105 -15.44 -3.82 15.79
CA SER A 105 -16.57 -4.76 15.69
C SER A 105 -16.49 -5.67 14.45
N PHE A 106 -15.41 -6.46 14.36
CA PHE A 106 -15.27 -7.56 13.39
C PHE A 106 -14.79 -8.84 14.09
N ASP A 107 -14.86 -9.99 13.42
CA ASP A 107 -14.35 -11.25 13.94
C ASP A 107 -12.85 -11.41 13.59
N GLY A 108 -11.99 -11.35 14.60
CA GLY A 108 -10.54 -11.46 14.43
C GLY A 108 -10.09 -12.80 13.82
N ALA A 109 -10.75 -13.91 14.12
CA ALA A 109 -10.38 -15.22 13.58
C ALA A 109 -10.73 -15.31 12.09
N ILE A 110 -11.89 -14.79 11.69
CA ILE A 110 -12.29 -14.72 10.28
C ILE A 110 -11.32 -13.83 9.49
N LEU A 111 -10.93 -12.68 10.04
CA LEU A 111 -9.95 -11.80 9.38
C LEU A 111 -8.60 -12.51 9.18
N MET A 112 -8.09 -13.17 10.22
CA MET A 112 -6.82 -13.89 10.14
C MET A 112 -6.86 -15.04 9.12
N ASP A 113 -7.98 -15.76 9.02
CA ASP A 113 -8.19 -16.80 8.02
C ASP A 113 -8.22 -16.24 6.58
N LYS A 114 -8.89 -15.09 6.36
CA LYS A 114 -8.82 -14.36 5.09
C LYS A 114 -7.39 -14.01 4.71
N LEU A 115 -6.64 -13.37 5.62
CA LEU A 115 -5.26 -12.94 5.37
C LEU A 115 -4.32 -14.12 5.12
N THR A 116 -4.51 -15.24 5.82
CA THR A 116 -3.67 -16.44 5.67
C THR A 116 -3.84 -17.10 4.30
N ARG A 117 -5.03 -17.00 3.67
CA ARG A 117 -5.29 -17.52 2.32
C ARG A 117 -4.72 -16.66 1.20
N LEU A 118 -4.35 -15.42 1.47
CA LEU A 118 -3.78 -14.54 0.46
C LEU A 118 -2.39 -15.03 0.01
N THR A 119 -2.07 -14.79 -1.25
CA THR A 119 -0.70 -14.98 -1.77
C THR A 119 0.23 -13.89 -1.24
N GLU A 120 1.54 -14.09 -1.38
CA GLU A 120 2.56 -13.11 -0.97
C GLU A 120 2.32 -11.73 -1.60
N PHE A 121 2.01 -11.69 -2.90
CA PHE A 121 1.74 -10.46 -3.64
C PHE A 121 0.42 -9.79 -3.23
N GLN A 122 -0.60 -10.57 -2.88
CA GLN A 122 -1.84 -10.04 -2.34
C GLN A 122 -1.62 -9.44 -0.95
N CYS A 123 -0.82 -10.06 -0.09
CA CYS A 123 -0.42 -9.47 1.19
C CYS A 123 0.37 -8.17 0.99
N LEU A 124 1.34 -8.15 0.08
CA LEU A 124 2.05 -6.92 -0.30
C LEU A 124 1.08 -5.82 -0.75
N THR A 125 0.05 -6.19 -1.52
CA THR A 125 -1.00 -5.26 -1.97
C THR A 125 -1.81 -4.72 -0.79
N VAL A 126 -2.17 -5.55 0.19
CA VAL A 126 -2.84 -5.10 1.42
C VAL A 126 -1.99 -4.10 2.20
N ILE A 127 -0.68 -4.34 2.32
CA ILE A 127 0.26 -3.39 2.95
C ILE A 127 0.31 -2.06 2.17
N GLY A 128 0.27 -2.12 0.83
CA GLY A 128 0.15 -0.94 -0.02
C GLY A 128 -1.11 -0.14 0.24
N MET A 129 -2.26 -0.81 0.41
CA MET A 129 -3.54 -0.18 0.77
C MET A 129 -3.48 0.50 2.15
N VAL A 130 -2.82 -0.12 3.13
CA VAL A 130 -2.55 0.51 4.43
C VAL A 130 -1.69 1.76 4.28
N ASN A 131 -0.68 1.75 3.40
CA ASN A 131 0.14 2.93 3.16
C ASN A 131 -0.67 4.07 2.50
N GLU A 132 -1.53 3.75 1.53
CA GLU A 132 -2.50 4.71 0.97
C GLU A 132 -3.39 5.32 2.05
N PHE A 133 -3.89 4.49 2.98
CA PHE A 133 -4.70 4.95 4.11
C PHE A 133 -3.93 5.94 4.99
N ARG A 134 -2.67 5.63 5.32
CA ARG A 134 -1.82 6.52 6.12
C ARG A 134 -1.58 7.86 5.43
N MET A 135 -1.32 7.85 4.13
CA MET A 135 -1.15 9.07 3.33
C MET A 135 -2.45 9.88 3.23
N ALA A 136 -3.59 9.21 3.17
CA ALA A 136 -4.89 9.88 3.19
C ALA A 136 -5.24 10.47 4.57
N SER A 137 -4.78 9.85 5.66
CA SER A 137 -5.08 10.29 7.01
C SER A 137 -4.50 11.66 7.33
N ASN A 138 -3.27 11.98 6.92
CA ASN A 138 -2.58 13.23 7.29
C ASN A 138 -2.71 13.62 8.78
N GLY A 139 -2.83 12.63 9.68
CA GLY A 139 -3.05 12.85 11.12
C GLY A 139 -4.49 13.14 11.54
N ILE A 140 -5.46 12.96 10.64
CA ILE A 140 -6.91 13.14 10.84
C ILE A 140 -7.62 11.80 10.59
N MET A 141 -8.83 11.65 11.11
CA MET A 141 -9.72 10.53 10.82
C MET A 141 -10.00 10.44 9.31
N VAL A 142 -9.76 9.26 8.73
CA VAL A 142 -10.03 8.98 7.31
C VAL A 142 -11.54 8.70 7.14
N PRO A 143 -12.25 9.42 6.24
CA PRO A 143 -13.65 9.13 5.96
C PRO A 143 -13.86 7.71 5.41
N ASN A 144 -14.99 7.10 5.72
CA ASN A 144 -15.32 5.73 5.28
C ASN A 144 -15.30 5.61 3.75
N GLU A 145 -15.71 6.65 3.02
CA GLU A 145 -15.68 6.68 1.55
C GLU A 145 -14.26 6.53 0.99
N VAL A 146 -13.28 7.11 1.70
CA VAL A 146 -11.88 7.01 1.33
C VAL A 146 -11.36 5.59 1.61
N VAL A 147 -11.73 5.00 2.75
CA VAL A 147 -11.37 3.61 3.06
C VAL A 147 -12.00 2.64 2.06
N ASN A 148 -13.27 2.84 1.72
CA ASN A 148 -13.95 2.03 0.70
C ASN A 148 -13.24 2.11 -0.64
N LYS A 149 -12.80 3.31 -1.07
CA LYS A 149 -12.01 3.48 -2.29
C LYS A 149 -10.66 2.78 -2.23
N ILE A 150 -9.97 2.88 -1.08
CA ILE A 150 -8.65 2.27 -0.89
C ILE A 150 -8.75 0.75 -0.86
N PHE A 151 -9.74 0.17 -0.19
CA PHE A 151 -9.87 -1.28 -0.05
C PHE A 151 -10.82 -1.93 -1.08
N MET A 152 -11.34 -1.15 -2.03
CA MET A 152 -12.31 -1.61 -3.03
C MET A 152 -13.55 -2.26 -2.38
N ILE A 153 -14.16 -1.57 -1.42
CA ILE A 153 -15.35 -2.00 -0.69
C ILE A 153 -16.59 -1.36 -1.33
N GLU A 154 -17.65 -2.14 -1.50
CA GLU A 154 -18.96 -1.70 -2.02
C GLU A 154 -19.90 -1.21 -0.91
#